data_AF-A0A6H2NTX7-F1
#
_entry.id   AF-A0A6H2NTX7-F1
#
_cell.length_a   1.000
_cell.length_b   1.000
_cell.length_c   1.000
_cell.angle_alpha   90.00
_cell.angle_beta   90.00
_cell.angle_gamma   90.00
#
_symmetry.space_group_name_H-M   'P 1'
#
loop_
_entity.id
_entity.type
_entity.pdbx_description
1 polymer ?
#
loop_
_entity_poly.entity_id
_entity_poly.type
_entity_poly.pdbx_seq_one_letter_code
_entity_poly.pdbx_strand_id
1 'polypeptide(L)'
;MVRFIRLLSNVLAALAVVFLGYCYFTKKGIFAPAAIHNAEVKIGGDFSLINQDGQILRSSDFKDKYMMIFFGFSSCKRICPMNLGIISETLAKLDEKTNNKLQTFFITVDPERDSTERLKEFQQQFDHRIQMLTGEREK
;
A
#
# COMPACT_ATOMS: atom_id res chain seq x y z
N MET A 1 48.57 -2.83 45.14
CA MET A 1 47.17 -2.50 44.75
C MET A 1 47.07 -1.88 43.36
N VAL A 2 47.73 -0.74 43.08
CA VAL A 2 47.64 -0.02 41.78
C VAL A 2 48.14 -0.82 40.55
N ARG A 3 49.20 -1.62 40.70
CA ARG A 3 49.72 -2.49 39.63
C ARG A 3 48.72 -3.57 39.19
N PHE A 4 47.99 -4.13 40.14
CA PHE A 4 46.99 -5.17 39.89
C PHE A 4 45.77 -4.59 39.16
N ILE A 5 45.34 -3.38 39.55
CA ILE A 5 44.26 -2.64 38.89
C ILE A 5 44.66 -2.29 37.44
N ARG A 6 45.90 -1.86 37.20
CA ARG A 6 46.41 -1.57 35.85
C ARG A 6 46.49 -2.82 34.97
N LEU A 7 46.96 -3.94 35.53
CA LEU A 7 47.01 -5.23 34.82
C LEU A 7 45.60 -5.69 34.43
N LEU A 8 44.66 -5.64 35.37
CA LEU A 8 43.27 -6.04 35.12
C LEU A 8 42.59 -5.16 34.06
N SER A 9 42.82 -3.84 34.13
CA SER A 9 42.29 -2.88 33.15
C SER A 9 42.83 -3.13 31.74
N ASN A 10 44.13 -3.40 31.60
CA ASN A 10 44.74 -3.68 30.30
C ASN A 10 44.24 -5.00 29.70
N VAL A 11 44.02 -6.03 30.53
CA VAL A 11 43.45 -7.31 30.08
C VAL A 11 42.01 -7.13 29.59
N LEU A 12 41.19 -6.38 30.33
CA LEU A 12 39.82 -6.07 29.91
C LEU A 12 39.77 -5.28 28.60
N ALA A 13 40.66 -4.29 28.44
CA ALA A 13 40.77 -3.53 27.20
C ALA A 13 41.16 -4.42 26.01
N ALA A 14 42.14 -5.32 26.20
CA ALA A 14 42.54 -6.27 25.16
C ALA A 14 41.40 -7.22 24.77
N LEU A 15 40.66 -7.74 25.76
CA LEU A 15 39.49 -8.60 25.51
C LEU A 15 38.38 -7.87 24.75
N ALA A 16 38.11 -6.61 25.08
CA ALA A 16 37.13 -5.79 24.37
C ALA A 16 37.55 -5.55 22.91
N VAL A 17 38.82 -5.27 22.65
CA VAL A 17 39.35 -5.10 21.28
C VAL A 17 39.22 -6.40 20.47
N VAL A 18 39.57 -7.55 21.06
CA VAL A 18 39.42 -8.86 20.41
C VAL A 18 37.94 -9.15 20.11
N PHE A 19 37.05 -8.90 21.05
CA PHE A 19 35.60 -9.10 20.86
C PHE A 19 35.03 -8.19 19.77
N LEU A 20 35.42 -6.91 19.75
CA LEU A 20 35.00 -5.95 18.71
C LEU A 20 35.56 -6.34 17.34
N GLY A 21 36.84 -6.76 17.28
CA GLY A 21 37.46 -7.26 16.05
C GLY A 21 36.77 -8.52 15.52
N TYR A 22 36.41 -9.45 16.41
CA TYR A 22 35.64 -10.65 16.05
C TYR A 22 34.24 -10.30 15.53
N CYS A 23 33.50 -9.41 16.21
CA CYS A 23 32.19 -8.92 15.75
C CYS A 23 32.30 -8.21 14.39
N TYR A 24 33.34 -7.40 14.19
CA TYR A 24 33.59 -6.69 12.93
C TYR A 24 33.90 -7.64 11.78
N PHE A 25 34.82 -8.60 11.97
CA PHE A 25 35.24 -9.53 10.93
C PHE A 25 34.14 -10.52 10.55
N THR A 26 33.37 -11.00 11.52
CA THR A 26 32.27 -11.95 11.28
C THR A 26 30.96 -11.29 10.88
N LYS A 27 30.88 -9.95 10.92
CA LYS A 27 29.65 -9.15 10.73
C LYS A 27 28.48 -9.64 11.58
N LYS A 28 28.75 -10.10 12.79
CA LYS A 28 27.76 -10.55 13.78
C LYS A 28 27.75 -9.60 14.99
N GLY A 29 26.65 -9.59 15.74
CA GLY A 29 26.52 -8.76 16.95
C GLY A 29 26.26 -7.29 16.63
N ILE A 30 26.99 -6.37 17.27
CA ILE A 30 26.76 -4.91 17.21
C ILE A 30 26.97 -4.35 15.78
N PHE A 31 27.75 -5.04 14.95
CA PHE A 31 28.00 -4.69 13.55
C PHE A 31 27.17 -5.52 12.56
N ALA A 32 26.24 -6.36 13.04
CA ALA A 32 25.31 -7.04 12.15
C ALA A 32 24.41 -5.99 11.47
N PRO A 33 24.21 -6.07 10.14
CA PRO A 33 23.26 -5.19 9.47
C PRO A 33 21.88 -5.40 10.10
N ALA A 34 21.17 -4.30 10.38
CA ALA A 34 19.78 -4.39 10.82
C ALA A 34 19.01 -5.24 9.81
N ALA A 35 18.31 -6.26 10.28
CA ALA A 35 17.47 -7.09 9.42
C ALA A 35 16.33 -6.21 8.89
N ILE A 36 16.50 -5.67 7.69
CA ILE A 36 15.42 -5.06 6.94
C ILE A 36 14.55 -6.21 6.47
N HIS A 37 13.40 -6.39 7.13
CA HIS A 37 12.36 -7.27 6.64
C HIS A 37 11.81 -6.69 5.33
N ASN A 38 12.41 -7.08 4.21
CA ASN A 38 11.80 -6.92 2.90
C ASN A 38 10.67 -7.95 2.81
N ALA A 39 9.52 -7.65 3.42
CA ALA A 39 8.32 -8.40 3.14
C ALA A 39 8.01 -8.21 1.66
N GLU A 40 8.03 -9.29 0.89
CA GLU A 40 7.62 -9.27 -0.50
C GLU A 40 6.12 -8.95 -0.55
N VAL A 41 5.78 -7.68 -0.82
CA VAL A 41 4.39 -7.24 -0.93
C VAL A 41 3.85 -7.74 -2.26
N LYS A 42 3.07 -8.81 -2.21
CA LYS A 42 2.28 -9.25 -3.37
C LYS A 42 1.17 -8.22 -3.60
N ILE A 43 1.28 -7.46 -4.68
CA ILE A 43 0.26 -6.50 -5.12
C ILE A 43 -0.69 -7.21 -6.09
N GLY A 44 -1.99 -7.10 -5.83
CA GLY A 44 -3.04 -7.69 -6.64
C GLY A 44 -3.65 -8.96 -6.03
N GLY A 45 -4.57 -9.56 -6.78
CA GLY A 45 -5.37 -10.70 -6.36
C GLY A 45 -6.72 -10.69 -7.09
N ASP A 46 -7.38 -11.84 -7.10
CA ASP A 46 -8.73 -11.92 -7.65
C ASP A 46 -9.70 -11.20 -6.71
N PHE A 47 -10.61 -10.41 -7.26
CA PHE A 47 -11.71 -9.81 -6.52
C PHE A 47 -13.05 -10.06 -7.22
N SER A 48 -14.12 -10.03 -6.42
CA SER A 48 -15.52 -10.01 -6.84
C SER A 48 -16.27 -9.01 -5.97
N LEU A 49 -16.54 -7.82 -6.50
CA LEU A 49 -17.14 -6.69 -5.77
C LEU A 49 -18.42 -6.22 -6.45
N ILE A 50 -19.19 -5.36 -5.79
CA ILE A 50 -20.44 -4.79 -6.28
C ILE A 50 -20.22 -3.31 -6.59
N ASN A 51 -20.61 -2.85 -7.78
CA ASN A 51 -20.53 -1.42 -8.11
C ASN A 51 -21.76 -0.63 -7.63
N GLN A 52 -21.72 0.69 -7.79
CA GLN A 52 -22.80 1.61 -7.41
C GLN A 52 -24.16 1.34 -8.10
N ASP A 53 -24.16 0.57 -9.19
CA ASP A 53 -25.36 0.18 -9.93
C ASP A 53 -25.87 -1.22 -9.54
N GLY A 54 -25.26 -1.85 -8.53
CA GLY A 54 -25.64 -3.18 -8.04
C GLY A 54 -25.10 -4.32 -8.90
N GLN A 55 -24.18 -4.05 -9.83
CA GLN A 55 -23.57 -5.06 -10.70
C GLN A 55 -22.38 -5.70 -10.01
N ILE A 56 -22.30 -7.03 -10.06
CA ILE A 56 -21.14 -7.78 -9.60
C ILE A 56 -20.04 -7.71 -10.66
N LEU A 57 -18.89 -7.15 -10.30
CA LEU A 57 -17.70 -7.04 -11.15
C LEU A 57 -16.59 -7.93 -10.60
N ARG A 58 -16.00 -8.73 -11.49
CA ARG A 58 -14.88 -9.61 -11.16
C ARG A 58 -13.62 -9.11 -11.84
N SER A 59 -12.50 -9.22 -11.15
CA SER A 59 -11.16 -8.99 -11.74
C SER A 59 -10.95 -9.74 -13.09
N SER A 60 -11.54 -10.93 -13.22
CA SER A 60 -11.49 -11.75 -14.45
C SER A 60 -12.15 -11.10 -15.67
N ASP A 61 -13.09 -10.16 -15.46
CA ASP A 61 -13.84 -9.50 -16.52
C ASP A 61 -12.96 -8.47 -17.26
N PHE A 62 -11.79 -8.14 -16.70
CA PHE A 62 -10.91 -7.07 -17.15
C PHE A 62 -9.51 -7.55 -17.59
N LYS A 63 -9.33 -8.85 -17.87
CA LYS A 63 -8.01 -9.43 -18.19
C LYS A 63 -7.26 -8.75 -19.35
N ASP A 64 -7.98 -8.23 -20.34
CA ASP A 64 -7.41 -7.54 -21.52
C ASP A 64 -7.47 -6.01 -21.41
N LYS A 65 -7.73 -5.49 -20.20
CA LYS A 65 -7.87 -4.06 -19.90
C LYS A 65 -6.83 -3.64 -18.86
N TYR A 66 -6.43 -2.38 -18.90
CA TYR A 66 -5.69 -1.77 -17.81
C TYR A 66 -6.65 -1.38 -16.71
N MET A 67 -6.27 -1.63 -15.45
CA MET A 67 -7.06 -1.24 -14.28
C MET A 67 -6.34 -0.14 -13.53
N MET A 68 -6.98 1.02 -13.39
CA MET A 68 -6.56 2.09 -12.48
C MET A 68 -7.41 2.00 -11.22
N ILE A 69 -6.78 1.58 -10.11
CA ILE A 69 -7.48 1.35 -8.84
C ILE A 69 -7.07 2.44 -7.85
N PHE A 70 -8.05 3.09 -7.25
CA PHE A 70 -7.88 4.02 -6.14
C PHE A 70 -8.68 3.52 -4.93
N PHE A 71 -8.03 3.37 -3.79
CA PHE A 71 -8.67 2.96 -2.54
C PHE A 71 -9.02 4.19 -1.69
N GLY A 72 -10.25 4.25 -1.17
CA GLY A 72 -10.70 5.38 -0.35
C GLY A 72 -12.04 5.10 0.35
N PHE A 73 -12.76 6.12 0.78
CA PHE A 73 -14.11 5.98 1.34
C PHE A 73 -14.90 7.29 1.15
N SER A 74 -16.22 7.22 1.00
CA SER A 74 -17.06 8.38 0.59
C SER A 74 -17.04 9.54 1.60
N SER A 75 -16.84 9.24 2.88
CA SER A 75 -16.85 10.24 3.97
C SER A 75 -15.52 10.99 4.12
N CYS A 76 -14.54 10.70 3.27
CA CYS A 76 -13.22 11.32 3.25
C CYS A 76 -13.30 12.77 2.73
N LYS A 77 -13.06 13.76 3.60
CA LYS A 77 -13.39 15.17 3.30
C LYS A 77 -12.40 15.94 2.45
N ARG A 78 -11.19 15.41 2.20
CA ARG A 78 -10.11 16.17 1.54
C ARG A 78 -9.44 15.40 0.41
N ILE A 79 -8.66 14.36 0.77
CA ILE A 79 -7.74 13.73 -0.18
C ILE A 79 -8.47 12.87 -1.22
N CYS A 80 -9.54 12.18 -0.83
CA CYS A 80 -10.26 11.29 -1.74
C CYS A 80 -11.00 12.07 -2.84
N PRO A 81 -11.77 13.14 -2.53
CA PRO A 81 -12.35 13.99 -3.56
C PRO A 81 -11.30 14.68 -4.44
N MET A 82 -10.17 15.13 -3.85
CA MET A 82 -9.07 15.72 -4.61
C MET A 82 -8.50 14.74 -5.64
N ASN A 83 -8.19 13.51 -5.22
CA ASN A 83 -7.62 12.50 -6.11
C ASN A 83 -8.61 12.05 -7.19
N LEU A 84 -9.89 11.87 -6.85
CA LEU A 84 -10.94 11.54 -7.83
C LEU A 84 -11.15 12.67 -8.84
N GLY A 85 -11.00 13.94 -8.42
CA GLY A 85 -10.98 15.09 -9.33
C GLY A 85 -9.82 15.02 -10.32
N ILE A 86 -8.59 14.76 -9.84
CA ILE A 86 -7.40 14.59 -10.70
C ILE A 86 -7.60 13.43 -11.69
N ILE A 87 -8.16 12.31 -11.23
CA ILE A 87 -8.49 11.16 -12.08
C ILE A 87 -9.51 11.56 -13.15
N SER A 88 -10.57 12.28 -12.77
CA SER A 88 -11.61 12.75 -13.70
C SER A 88 -11.02 13.65 -14.79
N GLU A 89 -10.17 14.61 -14.41
CA GLU A 89 -9.47 15.46 -15.37
C GLU A 89 -8.53 14.68 -16.29
N THR A 90 -7.88 13.63 -15.76
CA THR A 90 -6.99 12.76 -16.53
C THR A 90 -7.80 12.00 -17.57
N LEU A 91 -8.90 11.37 -17.17
CA LEU A 91 -9.79 10.62 -18.06
C LEU A 91 -10.38 11.50 -19.17
N ALA A 92 -10.63 12.78 -18.91
CA ALA A 92 -11.10 13.75 -19.91
C ALA A 92 -10.03 14.11 -20.96
N LYS A 93 -8.74 13.98 -20.62
CA LYS A 93 -7.61 14.30 -21.51
C LYS A 93 -7.11 13.11 -22.33
N LEU A 94 -7.51 11.88 -21.98
CA LEU A 94 -7.11 10.67 -22.71
C LEU A 94 -7.82 10.58 -24.07
N ASP A 95 -7.11 10.05 -25.06
CA ASP A 95 -7.70 9.71 -26.35
C ASP A 95 -8.68 8.53 -26.25
N GLU A 96 -9.58 8.41 -27.20
CA GLU A 96 -10.64 7.40 -27.20
C GLU A 96 -10.10 5.96 -27.17
N LYS A 97 -9.00 5.69 -27.91
CA LYS A 97 -8.39 4.35 -27.96
C LYS A 97 -7.84 3.96 -26.59
N THR A 98 -7.21 4.89 -25.88
CA THR A 98 -6.73 4.65 -24.51
C THR A 98 -7.89 4.50 -23.53
N ASN A 99 -8.90 5.38 -23.61
CA ASN A 99 -10.10 5.29 -22.77
C ASN A 99 -10.81 3.93 -22.91
N ASN A 100 -10.91 3.39 -24.13
CA ASN A 100 -11.53 2.09 -24.38
C ASN A 100 -10.75 0.90 -23.79
N LYS A 101 -9.49 1.09 -23.40
CA LYS A 101 -8.64 0.05 -22.78
C LYS A 101 -8.45 0.21 -21.28
N LEU A 102 -8.85 1.35 -20.71
CA LEU A 102 -8.70 1.66 -19.29
C LEU A 102 -10.02 1.43 -18.54
N GLN A 103 -9.94 0.80 -17.38
CA GLN A 103 -11.03 0.67 -16.43
C GLN A 103 -10.61 1.32 -15.12
N THR A 104 -11.44 2.21 -14.61
CA THR A 104 -11.12 3.01 -13.43
C THR A 104 -12.03 2.63 -12.29
N PHE A 105 -11.42 2.23 -11.17
CA PHE A 105 -12.12 1.75 -9.99
C PHE A 105 -11.77 2.60 -8.79
N PHE A 106 -12.79 3.04 -8.08
CA PHE A 106 -12.68 3.44 -6.69
C PHE A 106 -13.13 2.27 -5.83
N ILE A 107 -12.29 1.76 -4.95
CA ILE A 107 -12.65 0.66 -4.04
C ILE A 107 -12.75 1.22 -2.63
N THR A 108 -13.92 1.07 -2.01
CA THR A 108 -14.08 1.52 -0.62
C THR A 108 -13.29 0.65 0.35
N VAL A 109 -12.62 1.28 1.31
CA VAL A 109 -12.01 0.63 2.47
C VAL A 109 -12.95 0.60 3.68
N ASP A 110 -14.18 1.09 3.51
CA ASP A 110 -15.18 1.29 4.56
C ASP A 110 -16.59 0.82 4.12
N PRO A 111 -16.73 -0.46 3.76
CA PRO A 111 -17.98 -0.99 3.18
C PRO A 111 -19.19 -0.94 4.12
N GLU A 112 -18.95 -0.86 5.43
CA GLU A 112 -20.03 -0.76 6.44
C GLU A 112 -20.80 0.57 6.33
N ARG A 113 -20.15 1.62 5.82
CA ARG A 113 -20.75 2.96 5.65
C ARG A 113 -21.00 3.31 4.19
N ASP A 114 -20.19 2.75 3.29
CA ASP A 114 -20.26 3.00 1.84
C ASP A 114 -21.14 1.95 1.14
N SER A 115 -22.46 2.12 1.27
CA SER A 115 -23.44 1.35 0.50
C SER A 115 -23.39 1.69 -1.00
N THR A 116 -23.99 0.85 -1.83
CA THR A 116 -24.13 1.08 -3.27
C THR A 116 -24.81 2.41 -3.58
N GLU A 117 -25.85 2.77 -2.82
CA GLU A 117 -26.62 4.02 -2.98
C GLU A 117 -25.75 5.23 -2.62
N ARG A 118 -25.03 5.14 -1.49
CA ARG A 118 -24.15 6.22 -1.05
C ARG A 118 -22.99 6.44 -2.01
N LEU A 119 -22.42 5.36 -2.54
CA LEU A 119 -21.38 5.43 -3.55
C LEU A 119 -21.90 5.99 -4.87
N LYS A 120 -23.15 5.70 -5.23
CA LYS A 120 -23.82 6.29 -6.40
C LYS A 120 -23.98 7.80 -6.27
N GLU A 121 -24.41 8.29 -5.10
CA GLU A 121 -24.48 9.73 -4.82
C GLU A 121 -23.09 10.38 -4.89
N PHE A 122 -22.08 9.72 -4.31
CA PHE A 122 -20.70 10.21 -4.34
C PHE A 122 -20.12 10.28 -5.76
N GLN A 123 -20.43 9.30 -6.61
CA GLN A 123 -19.97 9.24 -8.01
C GLN A 123 -20.44 10.44 -8.83
N GLN A 124 -21.62 11.00 -8.53
CA GLN A 124 -22.18 12.13 -9.29
C GLN A 124 -21.28 13.38 -9.31
N GLN A 125 -20.29 13.45 -8.43
CA GLN A 125 -19.33 14.54 -8.33
C GLN A 125 -18.11 14.37 -9.27
N PHE A 126 -17.97 13.21 -9.91
CA PHE A 126 -16.78 12.81 -10.66
C PHE A 126 -17.13 12.24 -12.03
N ASP A 127 -16.12 11.83 -12.79
CA ASP A 127 -16.32 11.19 -14.09
C ASP A 127 -17.09 9.86 -13.96
N HIS A 128 -18.20 9.73 -14.69
CA HIS A 128 -19.08 8.56 -14.69
C HIS A 128 -18.39 7.24 -15.08
N ARG A 129 -17.21 7.30 -15.72
CA ARG A 129 -16.40 6.12 -16.04
C ARG A 129 -15.70 5.52 -14.82
N ILE A 130 -15.68 6.23 -13.68
CA ILE A 130 -15.15 5.73 -12.41
C ILE A 130 -16.23 4.85 -11.78
N GLN A 131 -15.97 3.55 -11.73
CA GLN A 131 -16.84 2.56 -11.07
C GLN A 131 -16.53 2.55 -9.57
N MET A 132 -17.54 2.79 -8.75
CA MET A 132 -17.40 2.82 -7.28
C MET A 132 -17.76 1.46 -6.71
N LEU A 133 -16.79 0.75 -6.15
CA LEU A 133 -16.91 -0.63 -5.71
C LEU A 133 -17.00 -0.72 -4.18
N THR A 134 -17.94 -1.55 -3.72
CA THR A 134 -18.11 -1.99 -2.33
C THR A 134 -18.34 -3.49 -2.28
N GLY A 135 -18.41 -4.06 -1.09
CA GLY A 135 -18.59 -5.49 -0.89
C GLY A 135 -18.65 -5.83 0.60
N GLU A 136 -18.63 -7.11 0.91
CA GLU A 136 -18.50 -7.54 2.30
C GLU A 136 -17.04 -7.45 2.74
N ARG A 137 -16.83 -7.19 4.04
CA ARG A 137 -15.51 -7.19 4.63
C ARG A 137 -14.98 -8.63 4.67
N GLU A 138 -13.91 -8.91 3.92
CA GLU A 138 -13.18 -10.17 4.10
C GLU A 138 -12.64 -10.25 5.53
N LYS A 139 -12.95 -11.35 6.22
CA LYS A 139 -12.56 -11.61 7.61
C LYS A 139 -11.17 -12.20 7.72
#